data_AF-A0A161M1P0-F1
#
_entry.id   AF-A0A161M1P0-F1
#
_cell.length_a   1.000
_cell.length_b   1.000
_cell.length_c   1.000
_cell.angle_alpha   90.00
_cell.angle_beta   90.00
_cell.angle_gamma   90.00
#
_symmetry.space_group_name_H-M   'P 1'
#
loop_
_entity.id
_entity.type
_entity.pdbx_description
1 polymer ?
#
loop_
_entity_poly.entity_id
_entity_poly.type
_entity_poly.pdbx_seq_one_letter_code
_entity_poly.pdbx_strand_id
1 'polypeptide(L)'
;MRKISEIFLERNRVSIFLLIVILIFGSYSYFDIAKEKNPEIKKPVLSIHTVLQGMSSEDIEKLIIYPIEQEVMSIKGVTKVTSLAKNGYANIILEFSAGFDDKEALDNVRSKVNIIRAKLPHEATFPVVNQENLGLLPVLNIALTGDLPDRALFKIARNLQAKLEGLSNVQNVKIIGNHKDVLEINVSPNAINMYNLQVHEVINSILNNNQFINIGNLDVMSSKYALHVSGLLKNVQDIVNIPIKTDGYSIVTVGDVATVKLIYQNDTEIIRVNGQPSLVLEISK
;
A
#
# COMPACT_ATOMS: atom_id res chain seq x y z
N MET A 1 -55.76 35.48 -6.39
CA MET A 1 -55.30 35.53 -4.98
C MET A 1 -56.47 35.69 -3.99
N ARG A 2 -57.44 36.61 -4.17
CA ARG A 2 -58.58 36.79 -3.24
C ARG A 2 -59.42 35.53 -2.94
N LYS A 3 -59.71 34.71 -3.96
CA LYS A 3 -60.48 33.47 -3.78
C LYS A 3 -59.81 32.42 -2.90
N ILE A 4 -58.47 32.36 -2.87
CA ILE A 4 -57.75 31.38 -2.03
C ILE A 4 -57.81 31.83 -0.58
N SER A 5 -57.52 33.10 -0.31
CA SER A 5 -57.63 33.66 1.05
C SER A 5 -59.05 33.59 1.62
N GLU A 6 -60.08 33.78 0.79
CA GLU A 6 -61.49 33.67 1.21
C GLU A 6 -61.84 32.23 1.65
N ILE A 7 -61.36 31.20 0.95
CA ILE A 7 -61.58 29.79 1.31
C ILE A 7 -60.94 29.42 2.66
N PHE A 8 -59.74 29.93 2.95
CA PHE A 8 -59.06 29.72 4.23
C PHE A 8 -59.75 30.45 5.39
N LEU A 9 -60.37 31.60 5.13
CA LEU A 9 -61.11 32.37 6.15
C LEU A 9 -62.50 31.79 6.44
N GLU A 10 -63.23 31.33 5.42
CA GLU A 10 -64.56 30.72 5.59
C GLU A 10 -64.50 29.34 6.27
N ARG A 11 -63.43 28.57 6.02
CA ARG A 11 -63.24 27.21 6.57
C ARG A 11 -62.22 27.16 7.70
N ASN A 12 -62.31 28.11 8.64
CA ASN A 12 -61.36 28.26 9.76
C ASN A 12 -61.02 26.94 10.48
N ARG A 13 -62.00 26.06 10.74
CA ARG A 13 -61.77 24.76 11.40
C ARG A 13 -60.86 23.83 10.58
N VAL A 14 -61.04 23.80 9.26
CA VAL A 14 -60.22 22.96 8.35
C VAL A 14 -58.82 23.54 8.24
N SER A 15 -58.69 24.87 8.20
CA SER A 15 -57.39 25.55 8.16
C SER A 15 -56.59 25.36 9.44
N ILE A 16 -57.22 25.45 10.62
CA ILE A 16 -56.59 25.16 11.91
C ILE A 16 -56.16 23.68 11.97
N PHE A 17 -57.01 22.75 11.53
CA PHE A 17 -56.68 21.34 11.49
C PHE A 17 -55.47 21.07 10.58
N LEU A 18 -55.45 21.64 9.38
CA LEU A 18 -54.33 21.52 8.44
C LEU A 18 -53.02 22.05 9.06
N LEU A 19 -53.09 23.19 9.74
CA LEU A 19 -51.94 23.79 10.42
C LEU A 19 -51.42 22.89 11.55
N ILE A 20 -52.31 22.30 12.35
CA ILE A 20 -51.93 21.33 13.40
C ILE A 20 -51.27 20.10 12.79
N VAL A 21 -51.82 19.57 11.69
CA VAL A 21 -51.24 18.43 10.98
C VAL A 21 -49.82 18.77 10.47
N ILE A 22 -49.65 19.93 9.83
CA ILE A 22 -48.33 20.39 9.34
C ILE A 22 -47.35 20.55 10.51
N LEU A 23 -47.78 21.08 11.66
CA LEU A 23 -46.93 21.21 12.83
C LEU A 23 -46.52 19.85 13.41
N ILE A 24 -47.45 18.90 13.51
CA ILE A 24 -47.16 17.56 14.03
C ILE A 24 -46.18 16.84 13.10
N PHE A 25 -46.44 16.80 11.79
CA PHE A 25 -45.53 16.17 10.82
C PHE A 25 -44.20 16.91 10.71
N GLY A 26 -44.21 18.25 10.76
CA GLY A 26 -43.00 19.06 10.75
C GLY A 26 -42.13 18.84 11.98
N SER A 27 -42.75 18.75 13.17
CA SER A 27 -42.05 18.41 14.42
C SER A 27 -41.51 16.99 14.39
N TYR A 28 -42.30 16.01 13.93
CA TYR A 28 -41.83 14.62 13.79
C TYR A 28 -40.61 14.55 12.87
N SER A 29 -40.69 15.15 11.67
CA SER A 29 -39.57 15.19 10.72
C SER A 29 -38.34 15.88 11.30
N TYR A 30 -38.50 16.93 12.11
CA TYR A 30 -37.37 17.61 12.76
C TYR A 30 -36.60 16.70 13.73
N PHE A 31 -37.28 15.78 14.41
CA PHE A 31 -36.65 14.80 15.30
C PHE A 31 -36.12 13.57 14.56
N ASP A 32 -36.75 13.18 13.45
CA ASP A 32 -36.39 12.01 12.65
C ASP A 32 -35.21 12.26 11.69
N ILE A 33 -35.02 13.50 11.23
CA ILE A 33 -33.88 13.86 10.37
C ILE A 33 -32.57 13.61 11.13
N ALA A 34 -31.80 12.64 10.62
CA ALA A 34 -30.44 12.37 11.09
C ALA A 34 -29.59 13.64 10.93
N LYS A 35 -29.08 14.15 12.05
CA LYS A 35 -28.17 15.30 12.09
C LYS A 35 -26.75 14.81 11.89
N GLU A 36 -26.18 15.02 10.71
CA GLU A 36 -24.75 14.81 10.47
C GLU A 36 -23.97 16.12 10.69
N LYS A 37 -22.92 16.05 11.50
CA LYS A 37 -22.06 17.22 11.80
C LYS A 37 -21.25 17.68 10.58
N ASN A 38 -20.98 16.76 9.65
CA ASN A 38 -20.30 17.00 8.38
C ASN A 38 -21.01 16.15 7.32
N PRO A 39 -21.77 16.71 6.38
CA PRO A 39 -22.33 15.92 5.29
C PRO A 39 -21.18 15.26 4.52
N GLU A 40 -21.23 13.94 4.35
CA GLU A 40 -20.20 13.20 3.62
C GLU A 40 -20.30 13.51 2.12
N ILE A 41 -19.61 14.56 1.67
CA ILE A 41 -19.45 14.82 0.25
C ILE A 41 -18.44 13.79 -0.28
N LYS A 42 -18.95 12.72 -0.89
CA LYS A 42 -18.13 11.72 -1.57
C LYS A 42 -17.43 12.38 -2.76
N LYS A 43 -16.16 12.73 -2.56
CA LYS A 43 -15.25 13.19 -3.60
C LYS A 43 -14.24 12.07 -3.86
N PRO A 44 -14.06 11.62 -5.11
CA PRO A 44 -12.99 10.69 -5.42
C PRO A 44 -11.65 11.34 -5.09
N VAL A 45 -10.85 10.66 -4.27
CA VAL A 45 -9.46 11.04 -4.01
C VAL A 45 -8.58 9.89 -4.47
N LEU A 46 -7.63 10.19 -5.35
CA LEU A 46 -6.68 9.21 -5.87
C LEU A 46 -5.28 9.62 -5.48
N SER A 47 -4.43 8.66 -5.16
CA SER A 47 -3.01 8.88 -4.88
C SER A 47 -2.14 8.13 -5.88
N ILE A 48 -1.02 8.75 -6.24
CA ILE A 48 -0.01 8.21 -7.13
C ILE A 48 1.31 8.20 -6.37
N HIS A 49 1.90 7.02 -6.22
CA HIS A 49 3.15 6.84 -5.49
C HIS A 49 4.20 6.23 -6.39
N THR A 50 5.43 6.73 -6.28
CA THR A 50 6.58 6.21 -7.01
C THR A 50 7.87 6.44 -6.23
N VAL A 51 8.84 5.57 -6.46
CA VAL A 51 10.10 5.50 -5.70
C VAL A 51 11.25 5.57 -6.68
N LEU A 52 12.21 6.46 -6.43
CA LEU A 52 13.47 6.55 -7.16
C LEU A 52 14.60 6.73 -6.15
N GLN A 53 15.21 5.62 -5.75
CA GLN A 53 16.17 5.61 -4.66
C GLN A 53 17.42 6.45 -4.97
N GLY A 54 17.98 7.09 -3.95
CA GLY A 54 19.24 7.84 -4.05
C GLY A 54 19.13 9.26 -4.62
N MET A 55 17.92 9.77 -4.88
CA MET A 55 17.69 11.13 -5.39
C MET A 55 17.23 12.09 -4.30
N SER A 56 17.64 13.36 -4.43
CA SER A 56 17.20 14.44 -3.54
C SER A 56 15.71 14.77 -3.76
N SER A 57 15.05 15.38 -2.77
CA SER A 57 13.66 15.82 -2.93
C SER A 57 13.46 16.77 -4.12
N GLU A 58 14.45 17.61 -4.42
CA GLU A 58 14.36 18.56 -5.53
C GLU A 58 14.49 17.88 -6.90
N ASP A 59 15.32 16.84 -7.01
CA ASP A 59 15.41 16.03 -8.23
C ASP A 59 14.14 15.20 -8.44
N ILE A 60 13.58 14.65 -7.35
CA ILE A 60 12.30 13.92 -7.39
C ILE A 60 11.16 14.82 -7.88
N GLU A 61 11.12 16.07 -7.41
CA GLU A 61 10.15 17.05 -7.87
C GLU A 61 10.24 17.27 -9.38
N LYS A 62 11.45 17.55 -9.88
CA LYS A 62 11.69 17.89 -11.30
C LYS A 62 11.53 16.70 -12.24
N LEU A 63 12.03 15.52 -11.86
CA LEU A 63 12.10 14.34 -12.71
C LEU A 63 10.83 13.50 -12.69
N ILE A 64 10.05 13.56 -11.61
CA ILE A 64 8.89 12.67 -11.42
C ILE A 64 7.61 13.44 -11.18
N ILE A 65 7.57 14.30 -10.17
CA ILE A 65 6.32 14.98 -9.79
C ILE A 65 5.87 15.91 -10.91
N TYR A 66 6.75 16.77 -11.41
CA TYR A 66 6.39 17.77 -12.41
C TYR A 66 5.84 17.14 -13.71
N PRO A 67 6.48 16.11 -14.32
CA PRO A 67 5.91 15.43 -15.48
C PRO A 67 4.54 14.78 -15.21
N ILE A 68 4.34 14.17 -14.04
CA ILE A 68 3.08 13.53 -13.69
C ILE A 68 1.99 14.59 -13.49
N GLU A 69 2.28 15.65 -12.73
CA GLU A 69 1.35 16.75 -12.45
C GLU A 69 0.81 17.39 -13.73
N GLN A 70 1.69 17.70 -14.69
CA GLN A 70 1.28 18.32 -15.95
C GLN A 70 0.26 17.46 -16.73
N GLU A 71 0.45 16.13 -16.74
CA GLU A 71 -0.45 15.21 -17.44
C GLU A 71 -1.77 15.01 -16.68
N VAL A 72 -1.73 14.87 -15.36
CA VAL A 72 -2.93 14.62 -14.55
C VAL A 72 -3.80 15.87 -14.38
N MET A 73 -3.22 17.07 -14.42
CA MET A 73 -3.98 18.33 -14.43
C MET A 73 -4.86 18.47 -15.68
N SER A 74 -4.53 17.80 -16.78
CA SER A 74 -5.35 17.78 -18.00
C SER A 74 -6.61 16.91 -17.89
N ILE A 75 -6.75 16.11 -16.82
CA ILE A 75 -7.88 15.21 -16.62
C ILE A 75 -9.11 16.02 -16.20
N LYS A 76 -10.21 15.82 -16.92
CA LYS A 76 -11.50 16.43 -16.60
C LYS A 76 -11.97 15.98 -15.22
N GLY A 77 -12.36 16.93 -14.38
CA GLY A 77 -12.89 16.66 -13.03
C GLY A 77 -11.87 16.77 -11.91
N VAL A 78 -10.57 16.89 -12.21
CA VAL A 78 -9.54 17.21 -11.20
C VAL A 78 -9.76 18.64 -10.72
N THR A 79 -9.96 18.79 -9.40
CA THR A 79 -10.18 20.09 -8.75
C THR A 79 -8.92 20.58 -8.05
N LYS A 80 -8.16 19.66 -7.44
CA LYS A 80 -6.96 19.99 -6.68
C LYS A 80 -5.92 18.89 -6.83
N VAL A 81 -4.67 19.29 -6.98
CA VAL A 81 -3.49 18.43 -7.00
C VAL A 81 -2.61 18.84 -5.84
N THR A 82 -2.14 17.89 -5.04
CA THR A 82 -1.23 18.12 -3.93
C THR A 82 -0.11 17.11 -3.98
N SER A 83 1.13 17.58 -4.10
CA SER A 83 2.29 16.72 -4.25
C SER A 83 3.26 16.87 -3.10
N LEU A 84 3.94 15.78 -2.79
CA LEU A 84 4.92 15.68 -1.72
C LEU A 84 6.16 14.96 -2.25
N ALA A 85 7.26 15.69 -2.32
CA ALA A 85 8.58 15.15 -2.59
C ALA A 85 9.32 14.85 -1.29
N LYS A 86 9.85 13.64 -1.17
CA LYS A 86 10.82 13.25 -0.14
C LYS A 86 12.02 12.60 -0.83
N ASN A 87 13.12 12.48 -0.10
CA ASN A 87 14.32 11.81 -0.61
C ASN A 87 13.97 10.39 -1.09
N GLY A 88 14.12 10.19 -2.40
CA GLY A 88 13.78 8.98 -3.11
C GLY A 88 12.30 8.56 -3.18
N TYR A 89 11.36 9.43 -2.82
CA TYR A 89 9.93 9.10 -2.78
C TYR A 89 9.06 10.28 -3.23
N ALA A 90 8.13 10.01 -4.15
CA ALA A 90 7.12 10.95 -4.60
C ALA A 90 5.72 10.43 -4.28
N ASN A 91 4.88 11.31 -3.75
CA ASN A 91 3.45 11.10 -3.56
C ASN A 91 2.66 12.26 -4.16
N ILE A 92 1.66 11.96 -4.97
CA ILE A 92 0.80 12.95 -5.64
C ILE A 92 -0.64 12.57 -5.35
N ILE A 93 -1.40 13.51 -4.76
CA ILE A 93 -2.80 13.34 -4.37
C ILE A 93 -3.67 14.18 -5.30
N LEU A 94 -4.66 13.54 -5.91
CA LEU A 94 -5.63 14.13 -6.83
C LEU A 94 -7.01 14.12 -6.18
N GLU A 95 -7.61 15.31 -6.03
CA GLU A 95 -8.98 15.47 -5.57
C GLU A 95 -9.89 15.79 -6.76
N PHE A 96 -10.95 15.01 -6.94
CA PHE A 96 -11.94 15.22 -7.99
C PHE A 96 -13.16 16.02 -7.50
N SER A 97 -13.90 16.58 -8.46
CA SER A 97 -15.17 17.25 -8.21
C SER A 97 -16.20 16.30 -7.59
N ALA A 98 -17.07 16.82 -6.73
CA ALA A 98 -18.14 16.03 -6.11
C ALA A 98 -19.09 15.44 -7.16
N GLY A 99 -19.43 14.15 -7.02
CA GLY A 99 -20.32 13.44 -7.95
C GLY A 99 -19.65 12.92 -9.23
N PHE A 100 -18.32 13.01 -9.34
CA PHE A 100 -17.56 12.34 -10.40
C PHE A 100 -17.50 10.83 -10.13
N ASP A 101 -17.50 10.00 -11.18
CA ASP A 101 -17.45 8.54 -11.04
C ASP A 101 -16.04 8.07 -10.62
N ASP A 102 -15.96 7.31 -9.53
CA ASP A 102 -14.69 6.81 -8.96
C ASP A 102 -13.91 5.91 -9.96
N LYS A 103 -14.63 5.07 -10.72
CA LYS A 103 -14.01 4.14 -11.67
C LYS A 103 -13.49 4.90 -12.88
N GLU A 104 -14.29 5.83 -13.40
CA GLU A 104 -13.87 6.69 -14.50
C GLU A 104 -12.64 7.53 -14.11
N ALA A 105 -12.62 8.07 -12.89
CA ALA A 105 -11.46 8.80 -12.37
C ALA A 105 -10.21 7.91 -12.33
N LEU A 106 -10.35 6.70 -11.78
CA LEU A 106 -9.24 5.75 -11.66
C LEU A 106 -8.68 5.34 -13.03
N ASP A 107 -9.56 5.01 -13.98
CA ASP A 107 -9.16 4.58 -15.31
C ASP A 107 -8.50 5.72 -16.10
N ASN A 108 -9.02 6.94 -15.98
CA ASN A 108 -8.44 8.13 -16.60
C ASN A 108 -7.03 8.43 -16.06
N VAL A 109 -6.86 8.39 -14.72
CA VAL A 109 -5.55 8.62 -14.10
C VAL A 109 -4.57 7.52 -14.48
N ARG A 110 -4.96 6.24 -14.40
CA ARG A 110 -4.12 5.12 -14.81
C ARG A 110 -3.66 5.26 -16.26
N SER A 111 -4.57 5.65 -17.15
CA SER A 111 -4.27 5.84 -18.57
C SER A 111 -3.22 6.93 -18.78
N LYS A 112 -3.36 8.07 -18.11
CA LYS A 112 -2.40 9.19 -18.18
C LYS A 112 -1.04 8.83 -17.57
N VAL A 113 -1.04 8.17 -16.42
CA VAL A 113 0.18 7.70 -15.75
C VAL A 113 0.92 6.67 -16.60
N ASN A 114 0.20 5.79 -17.31
CA ASN A 114 0.82 4.83 -18.23
C ASN A 114 1.50 5.50 -19.43
N ILE A 115 0.96 6.61 -19.93
CA ILE A 115 1.56 7.38 -21.02
C ILE A 115 2.85 8.07 -20.56
N ILE A 116 2.83 8.70 -19.38
CA ILE A 116 3.99 9.45 -18.88
C ILE A 116 5.12 8.53 -18.41
N ARG A 117 4.84 7.25 -18.13
CA ARG A 117 5.84 6.24 -17.76
C ARG A 117 7.07 6.25 -18.67
N ALA A 118 6.90 6.42 -19.98
CA ALA A 118 8.01 6.43 -20.93
C ALA A 118 8.93 7.65 -20.79
N LYS A 119 8.48 8.71 -20.10
CA LYS A 119 9.26 9.93 -19.83
C LYS A 119 9.91 9.92 -18.44
N LEU A 120 9.55 8.96 -17.58
CA LEU A 120 10.17 8.80 -16.27
C LEU A 120 11.52 8.07 -16.38
N PRO A 121 12.47 8.31 -15.46
CA PRO A 121 13.72 7.56 -15.40
C PRO A 121 13.49 6.05 -15.33
N HIS A 122 14.34 5.26 -15.99
CA HIS A 122 14.20 3.79 -16.03
C HIS A 122 14.40 3.14 -14.65
N GLU A 123 15.14 3.80 -13.77
CA GLU A 123 15.41 3.39 -12.41
C GLU A 123 14.23 3.65 -11.47
N ALA A 124 13.24 4.45 -11.89
CA ALA A 124 12.06 4.74 -11.09
C ALA A 124 11.12 3.53 -11.07
N THR A 125 10.56 3.25 -9.88
CA THR A 125 9.54 2.21 -9.73
C THR A 125 8.26 2.64 -10.46
N PHE A 126 7.55 1.67 -11.01
CA PHE A 126 6.27 1.90 -11.68
C PHE A 126 5.32 2.72 -10.79
N PRO A 127 4.76 3.85 -11.27
CA PRO A 127 3.85 4.64 -10.46
C PRO A 127 2.56 3.88 -10.17
N VAL A 128 2.24 3.71 -8.90
CA VAL A 128 1.05 2.95 -8.46
C VAL A 128 -0.07 3.95 -8.16
N VAL A 129 -1.22 3.76 -8.82
CA VAL A 129 -2.42 4.56 -8.62
C VAL A 129 -3.38 3.82 -7.69
N ASN A 130 -3.65 4.40 -6.53
CA ASN A 130 -4.56 3.88 -5.53
C ASN A 130 -5.72 4.84 -5.31
N GLN A 131 -6.90 4.30 -5.01
CA GLN A 131 -8.02 5.08 -4.52
C GLN A 131 -7.85 5.29 -3.02
N GLU A 132 -7.80 6.55 -2.60
CA GLU A 132 -7.77 6.93 -1.20
C GLU A 132 -9.20 6.87 -0.66
N ASN A 133 -9.45 5.83 0.12
CA ASN A 133 -10.69 5.73 0.86
C ASN A 133 -10.54 6.51 2.17
N LEU A 134 -10.97 7.78 2.16
CA LEU A 134 -11.00 8.64 3.36
C LEU A 134 -11.84 8.04 4.51
N GLY A 135 -12.67 7.01 4.23
CA GLY A 135 -13.47 6.28 5.21
C GLY A 135 -12.76 5.13 5.93
N LEU A 136 -11.54 4.73 5.54
CA LEU A 136 -10.80 3.64 6.20
C LEU A 136 -10.04 4.10 7.45
N LEU A 137 -10.60 5.05 8.19
CA LEU A 137 -10.03 5.42 9.49
C LEU A 137 -10.05 4.18 10.39
N PRO A 138 -8.93 3.86 11.08
CA PRO A 138 -8.91 2.74 11.98
C PRO A 138 -9.97 2.93 13.07
N VAL A 139 -10.86 1.97 13.20
CA VAL A 139 -11.93 1.97 14.21
C VAL A 139 -11.43 1.48 15.56
N LEU A 140 -10.35 0.70 15.57
CA LEU A 140 -9.75 0.13 16.76
C LEU A 140 -8.24 -0.05 16.56
N ASN A 141 -7.46 0.43 17.54
CA ASN A 141 -6.03 0.21 17.61
C ASN A 141 -5.71 -0.68 18.80
N ILE A 142 -5.04 -1.81 18.54
CA ILE A 142 -4.61 -2.74 19.59
C ILE A 142 -3.09 -2.67 19.68
N ALA A 143 -2.56 -2.17 20.79
CA ALA A 143 -1.14 -2.21 21.08
C ALA A 143 -0.75 -3.55 21.72
N LEU A 144 0.27 -4.19 21.17
CA LEU A 144 0.93 -5.36 21.72
C LEU A 144 2.27 -4.91 22.32
N THR A 145 2.41 -5.16 23.61
CA THR A 145 3.61 -4.86 24.40
C THR A 145 3.94 -6.08 25.24
N GLY A 146 5.22 -6.41 25.38
CA GLY A 146 5.65 -7.53 26.23
C GLY A 146 7.15 -7.66 26.27
N ASP A 147 7.65 -8.34 27.30
CA ASP A 147 9.07 -8.67 27.47
C ASP A 147 9.45 -9.91 26.64
N LEU A 148 9.27 -9.78 25.32
CA LEU A 148 9.58 -10.82 24.34
C LEU A 148 10.46 -10.22 23.24
N PRO A 149 11.31 -11.02 22.60
CA PRO A 149 12.01 -10.56 21.40
C PRO A 149 11.01 -10.09 20.33
N ASP A 150 11.32 -9.01 19.62
CA ASP A 150 10.41 -8.38 18.64
C ASP A 150 9.87 -9.38 17.61
N ARG A 151 10.69 -10.34 17.18
CA ARG A 151 10.27 -11.42 16.27
C ARG A 151 9.15 -12.29 16.84
N ALA A 152 9.22 -12.64 18.12
CA ALA A 152 8.18 -13.42 18.78
C ALA A 152 6.90 -12.59 18.89
N LEU A 153 7.01 -11.31 19.27
CA LEU A 153 5.89 -10.39 19.34
C LEU A 153 5.22 -10.20 17.97
N PHE A 154 6.02 -10.07 16.91
CA PHE A 154 5.52 -9.96 15.54
C PHE A 154 4.81 -11.24 15.07
N LYS A 155 5.33 -12.42 15.43
CA LYS A 155 4.64 -13.69 15.13
C LYS A 155 3.27 -13.77 15.82
N ILE A 156 3.17 -13.29 17.06
CA ILE A 156 1.89 -13.18 17.78
C ILE A 156 0.97 -12.17 17.07
N ALA A 157 1.49 -11.00 16.70
CA ALA A 157 0.75 -9.97 15.97
C ALA A 157 0.19 -10.50 14.64
N ARG A 158 0.99 -11.24 13.85
CA ARG A 158 0.54 -11.86 12.59
C ARG A 158 -0.54 -12.92 12.80
N ASN A 159 -0.42 -13.75 13.83
CA ASN A 159 -1.46 -14.72 14.16
C ASN A 159 -2.76 -14.02 14.60
N LEU A 160 -2.66 -12.90 15.33
CA LEU A 160 -3.82 -12.10 15.71
C LEU A 160 -4.44 -11.40 14.50
N GLN A 161 -3.63 -10.81 13.62
CA GLN A 161 -4.05 -10.22 12.35
C GLN A 161 -4.89 -11.21 11.54
N ALA A 162 -4.37 -12.42 11.28
CA ALA A 162 -5.08 -13.43 10.50
C ALA A 162 -6.42 -13.86 11.14
N LYS A 163 -6.50 -13.89 12.48
CA LYS A 163 -7.76 -14.18 13.19
C LYS A 163 -8.76 -13.03 13.08
N LEU A 164 -8.29 -11.78 13.15
CA LEU A 164 -9.13 -10.59 13.07
C LEU A 164 -9.65 -10.36 11.65
N GLU A 165 -8.81 -10.53 10.63
CA GLU A 165 -9.20 -10.47 9.22
C GLU A 165 -10.22 -11.56 8.84
N GLY A 166 -10.28 -12.66 9.59
CA GLY A 166 -11.30 -13.70 9.42
C GLY A 166 -12.70 -13.32 9.91
N LEU A 167 -12.87 -12.18 10.59
CA LEU A 167 -14.16 -11.70 11.08
C LEU A 167 -14.92 -10.97 9.97
N SER A 168 -16.22 -11.22 9.85
CA SER A 168 -17.06 -10.66 8.77
C SER A 168 -17.14 -9.13 8.73
N ASN A 169 -16.82 -8.47 9.85
CA ASN A 169 -16.92 -7.00 10.02
C ASN A 169 -15.54 -6.32 9.99
N VAL A 170 -14.50 -7.01 9.55
CA VAL A 170 -13.13 -6.48 9.49
C VAL A 170 -12.70 -6.49 8.03
N GLN A 171 -12.42 -5.30 7.47
CA GLN A 171 -11.99 -5.18 6.09
C GLN A 171 -10.48 -5.33 5.95
N ASN A 172 -9.73 -4.74 6.87
CA ASN A 172 -8.27 -4.74 6.83
C ASN A 172 -7.68 -4.61 8.23
N VAL A 173 -6.57 -5.31 8.48
CA VAL A 173 -5.80 -5.17 9.72
C VAL A 173 -4.35 -4.88 9.35
N LYS A 174 -3.86 -3.70 9.71
CA LYS A 174 -2.49 -3.27 9.43
C LYS A 174 -1.64 -3.37 10.68
N ILE A 175 -0.50 -4.05 10.61
CA ILE A 175 0.50 -4.06 11.67
C ILE A 175 1.47 -2.89 11.44
N ILE A 176 1.71 -2.09 12.47
CA ILE A 176 2.64 -0.96 12.46
C ILE A 176 3.71 -1.17 13.53
N GLY A 177 4.93 -0.70 13.24
CA GLY A 177 6.11 -0.83 14.10
C GLY A 177 6.84 -2.15 13.93
N ASN A 178 6.52 -2.93 12.89
CA ASN A 178 7.17 -4.20 12.64
C ASN A 178 8.48 -4.04 11.88
N HIS A 179 9.50 -4.76 12.33
CA HIS A 179 10.75 -4.90 11.60
C HIS A 179 10.57 -5.87 10.43
N LYS A 180 11.07 -5.51 9.24
CA LYS A 180 11.18 -6.45 8.12
C LYS A 180 12.49 -7.20 8.25
N ASP A 181 12.40 -8.53 8.31
CA ASP A 181 13.58 -9.39 8.22
C ASP A 181 14.18 -9.28 6.80
N VAL A 182 15.45 -8.87 6.70
CA VAL A 182 16.20 -8.83 5.45
C VAL A 182 17.50 -9.62 5.60
N LEU A 183 17.89 -10.29 4.52
CA LEU A 183 19.18 -10.97 4.46
C LEU A 183 20.20 -10.00 3.89
N GLU A 184 21.14 -9.61 4.73
CA GLU A 184 22.27 -8.77 4.35
C GLU A 184 23.44 -9.66 3.96
N ILE A 185 23.97 -9.42 2.76
CA ILE A 185 25.12 -10.13 2.21
C ILE A 185 26.28 -9.14 2.14
N ASN A 186 27.17 -9.24 3.12
CA ASN A 186 28.35 -8.38 3.23
C ASN A 186 29.52 -9.01 2.51
N VAL A 187 29.77 -8.54 1.29
CA VAL A 187 30.84 -9.02 0.42
C VAL A 187 32.18 -8.45 0.87
N SER A 188 33.18 -9.31 1.09
CA SER A 188 34.53 -8.92 1.49
C SER A 188 35.37 -8.53 0.26
N PRO A 189 35.84 -7.28 0.14
CA PRO A 189 36.67 -6.87 -0.99
C PRO A 189 37.98 -7.68 -1.08
N ASN A 190 38.56 -8.01 0.07
CA ASN A 190 39.79 -8.80 0.13
C ASN A 190 39.58 -10.22 -0.38
N ALA A 191 38.49 -10.88 0.02
CA ALA A 191 38.20 -12.25 -0.41
C ALA A 191 37.90 -12.30 -1.91
N ILE A 192 37.09 -11.36 -2.43
CA ILE A 192 36.83 -11.24 -3.86
C ILE A 192 38.13 -11.10 -4.67
N ASN A 193 39.05 -10.24 -4.23
CA ASN A 193 40.32 -10.04 -4.92
C ASN A 193 41.20 -11.30 -4.86
N MET A 194 41.24 -12.00 -3.73
CA MET A 194 42.01 -13.25 -3.58
C MET A 194 41.54 -14.36 -4.52
N TYR A 195 40.23 -14.46 -4.77
CA TYR A 195 39.67 -15.46 -5.70
C TYR A 195 39.57 -14.94 -7.14
N ASN A 196 40.09 -13.74 -7.42
CA ASN A 196 40.02 -13.06 -8.72
C ASN A 196 38.58 -13.07 -9.27
N LEU A 197 37.65 -12.62 -8.43
CA LEU A 197 36.24 -12.47 -8.73
C LEU A 197 35.87 -10.99 -8.83
N GLN A 198 34.69 -10.71 -9.36
CA GLN A 198 34.07 -9.40 -9.34
C GLN A 198 32.74 -9.44 -8.58
N VAL A 199 32.35 -8.31 -7.98
CA VAL A 199 31.10 -8.20 -7.19
C VAL A 199 29.87 -8.60 -8.02
N HIS A 200 29.85 -8.25 -9.31
CA HIS A 200 28.74 -8.57 -10.20
C HIS A 200 28.57 -10.08 -10.43
N GLU A 201 29.65 -10.87 -10.37
CA GLU A 201 29.59 -12.33 -10.51
C GLU A 201 28.89 -12.97 -9.31
N VAL A 202 29.13 -12.43 -8.10
CA VAL A 202 28.43 -12.84 -6.87
C VAL A 202 26.94 -12.55 -6.98
N ILE A 203 26.58 -11.33 -7.39
CA ILE A 203 25.18 -10.91 -7.56
C ILE A 203 24.47 -11.82 -8.57
N ASN A 204 25.07 -12.03 -9.75
CA ASN A 204 24.48 -12.87 -10.79
C ASN A 204 24.31 -14.33 -10.33
N SER A 205 25.28 -14.86 -9.59
CA SER A 205 25.20 -16.22 -9.04
C SER A 205 24.02 -16.37 -8.09
N ILE A 206 23.78 -15.39 -7.22
CA ILE A 206 22.63 -15.37 -6.31
C ILE A 206 21.31 -15.28 -7.09
N LEU A 207 21.22 -14.37 -8.07
CA LEU A 207 20.00 -14.17 -8.86
C LEU A 207 19.64 -15.40 -9.71
N ASN A 208 20.64 -16.09 -10.26
CA ASN A 208 20.43 -17.30 -11.06
C ASN A 208 20.05 -18.52 -10.21
N ASN A 209 20.51 -18.56 -8.95
CA ASN A 209 20.20 -19.64 -8.00
C ASN A 209 18.98 -19.35 -7.13
N ASN A 210 18.19 -18.30 -7.42
CA ASN A 210 16.92 -18.02 -6.75
C ASN A 210 15.74 -18.02 -7.74
N GLN A 211 15.63 -19.08 -8.54
CA GLN A 211 14.62 -19.16 -9.60
C GLN A 211 13.70 -20.36 -9.41
N PHE A 212 12.41 -20.14 -9.71
CA PHE A 212 11.43 -21.20 -9.83
C PHE A 212 11.15 -21.44 -11.31
N ILE A 213 11.57 -22.60 -11.82
CA ILE A 213 11.47 -22.93 -13.25
C ILE A 213 10.45 -24.06 -13.41
N ASN A 214 9.37 -23.77 -14.13
CA ASN A 214 8.42 -24.78 -14.58
C ASN A 214 8.93 -25.41 -15.88
N ILE A 215 9.20 -26.71 -15.87
CA ILE A 215 9.77 -27.44 -17.02
C ILE A 215 8.65 -27.93 -17.96
N GLY A 216 7.40 -27.89 -17.50
CA GLY A 216 6.23 -28.31 -18.26
C GLY A 216 5.59 -29.56 -17.66
N ASN A 217 4.84 -30.29 -18.47
CA ASN A 217 4.11 -31.47 -18.02
C ASN A 217 4.72 -32.74 -18.60
N LEU A 218 4.90 -33.74 -17.76
CA LEU A 218 5.18 -35.11 -18.17
C LEU A 218 3.86 -35.87 -18.27
N ASP A 219 3.50 -36.28 -19.47
CA ASP A 219 2.33 -37.11 -19.71
C ASP A 219 2.73 -38.58 -19.55
N VAL A 220 2.23 -39.24 -18.50
CA VAL A 220 2.46 -40.67 -18.25
C VAL A 220 1.12 -41.39 -18.30
N MET A 221 0.96 -42.27 -19.28
CA MET A 221 -0.30 -42.99 -19.57
C MET A 221 -1.48 -42.01 -19.77
N SER A 222 -2.36 -41.91 -18.78
CA SER A 222 -3.57 -41.07 -18.76
C SER A 222 -3.50 -39.95 -17.70
N SER A 223 -2.32 -39.68 -17.14
CA SER A 223 -2.12 -38.65 -16.11
C SER A 223 -1.02 -37.67 -16.50
N LYS A 224 -1.29 -36.38 -16.30
CA LYS A 224 -0.33 -35.30 -16.52
C LYS A 224 0.29 -34.89 -15.21
N TYR A 225 1.61 -34.96 -15.11
CA TYR A 225 2.37 -34.51 -13.94
C TYR A 225 3.12 -33.23 -14.29
N ALA A 226 2.86 -32.14 -13.56
CA ALA A 226 3.63 -30.91 -13.73
C ALA A 226 5.02 -31.10 -13.11
N LEU A 227 6.07 -31.02 -13.93
CA LEU A 227 7.45 -31.05 -13.50
C LEU A 227 7.96 -29.62 -13.28
N HIS A 228 8.44 -29.36 -12.07
CA HIS A 228 9.08 -28.10 -11.72
C HIS A 228 10.39 -28.36 -10.98
N VAL A 229 11.36 -27.47 -11.20
CA VAL A 229 12.59 -27.42 -10.42
C VAL A 229 12.55 -26.16 -9.57
N SER A 230 12.63 -26.34 -8.26
CA SER A 230 12.64 -25.24 -7.30
C SER A 230 14.08 -24.99 -6.85
N GLY A 231 14.69 -23.93 -7.39
CA GLY A 231 15.91 -23.34 -6.84
C GLY A 231 15.58 -22.19 -5.89
N LEU A 232 14.45 -22.24 -5.17
CA LEU A 232 14.09 -21.15 -4.27
C LEU A 232 14.91 -21.23 -2.99
N LEU A 233 15.60 -20.13 -2.66
CA LEU A 233 16.39 -20.01 -1.44
C LEU A 233 15.45 -19.85 -0.24
N LYS A 234 15.57 -20.73 0.76
CA LYS A 234 14.67 -20.77 1.94
C LYS A 234 15.36 -20.32 3.20
N ASN A 235 16.66 -20.58 3.32
CA ASN A 235 17.42 -20.32 4.53
C ASN A 235 18.79 -19.69 4.20
N VAL A 236 19.48 -19.21 5.24
CA VAL A 236 20.81 -18.59 5.11
C VAL A 236 21.83 -19.56 4.50
N GLN A 237 21.75 -20.84 4.86
CA GLN A 237 22.69 -21.85 4.39
C GLN A 237 22.58 -22.08 2.88
N ASP A 238 21.37 -21.99 2.33
CA ASP A 238 21.15 -22.09 0.88
C ASP A 238 21.94 -21.00 0.15
N ILE A 239 21.99 -19.77 0.70
CA ILE A 239 22.76 -18.65 0.12
C ILE A 239 24.26 -18.88 0.25
N VAL A 240 24.71 -19.25 1.44
CA VAL A 240 26.15 -19.47 1.73
C VAL A 240 26.75 -20.52 0.79
N ASN A 241 25.99 -21.56 0.46
CA ASN A 241 26.42 -22.66 -0.39
C ASN A 241 26.33 -22.38 -1.90
N ILE A 242 25.86 -21.21 -2.33
CA ILE A 242 25.73 -20.89 -3.76
C ILE A 242 27.12 -20.89 -4.41
N PRO A 243 27.36 -21.70 -5.45
CA PRO A 243 28.62 -21.69 -6.18
C PRO A 243 28.70 -20.42 -7.04
N ILE A 244 29.82 -19.72 -6.97
CA ILE A 244 30.11 -18.53 -7.80
C ILE A 244 31.03 -18.93 -8.95
N LYS A 245 32.09 -19.68 -8.64
CA LYS A 245 33.11 -20.07 -9.61
C LYS A 245 33.64 -21.45 -9.31
N THR A 246 33.91 -22.20 -10.35
CA THR A 246 34.54 -23.52 -10.29
C THR A 246 35.86 -23.47 -11.02
N ASP A 247 36.94 -23.86 -10.35
CA ASP A 247 38.27 -23.99 -10.95
C ASP A 247 38.80 -25.42 -10.70
N GLY A 248 38.69 -26.27 -11.72
CA GLY A 248 38.96 -27.71 -11.60
C GLY A 248 38.06 -28.39 -10.56
N TYR A 249 38.66 -28.82 -9.44
CA TYR A 249 37.96 -29.47 -8.32
C TYR A 249 37.59 -28.50 -7.19
N SER A 250 38.03 -27.24 -7.26
CA SER A 250 37.77 -26.23 -6.24
C SER A 250 36.52 -25.43 -6.61
N ILE A 251 35.60 -25.31 -5.66
CA ILE A 251 34.38 -24.51 -5.80
C ILE A 251 34.49 -23.34 -4.83
N VAL A 252 34.38 -22.13 -5.35
CA VAL A 252 34.26 -20.91 -4.54
C VAL A 252 32.78 -20.61 -4.39
N THR A 253 32.34 -20.53 -3.14
CA THR A 253 30.94 -20.28 -2.77
C THR A 253 30.75 -18.85 -2.26
N VAL A 254 29.50 -18.41 -2.16
CA VAL A 254 29.17 -17.10 -1.55
C VAL A 254 29.70 -17.01 -0.12
N GLY A 255 29.68 -18.11 0.64
CA GLY A 255 30.24 -18.18 1.99
C GLY A 255 31.74 -17.87 2.07
N ASP A 256 32.50 -18.17 1.02
CA ASP A 256 33.95 -17.94 0.98
C ASP A 256 34.31 -16.46 0.76
N VAL A 257 33.38 -15.69 0.17
CA VAL A 257 33.61 -14.29 -0.21
C VAL A 257 32.71 -13.28 0.49
N ALA A 258 31.65 -13.73 1.15
CA ALA A 258 30.66 -12.87 1.78
C ALA A 258 30.13 -13.44 3.09
N THR A 259 29.83 -12.56 4.04
CA THR A 259 29.13 -12.91 5.28
C THR A 259 27.64 -12.64 5.11
N VAL A 260 26.82 -13.69 5.28
CA VAL A 260 25.35 -13.58 5.18
C VAL A 260 24.77 -13.51 6.57
N LYS A 261 24.02 -12.44 6.89
CA LYS A 261 23.36 -12.26 8.18
C LYS A 261 21.90 -11.90 7.98
N LEU A 262 21.06 -12.43 8.85
CA LEU A 262 19.67 -11.99 8.96
C LEU A 262 19.63 -10.78 9.89
N ILE A 263 19.21 -9.63 9.35
CA ILE A 263 19.11 -8.38 10.10
C ILE A 263 17.69 -7.82 9.98
N TYR A 264 17.39 -6.84 10.84
CA TYR A 264 16.21 -6.01 10.66
C TYR A 264 16.53 -4.88 9.68
N GLN A 265 15.64 -4.67 8.71
CA GLN A 265 15.70 -3.49 7.88
C GLN A 265 15.56 -2.24 8.77
N ASN A 266 16.42 -1.25 8.58
CA ASN A 266 16.40 -0.01 9.37
C ASN A 266 14.99 0.60 9.44
N ASP A 267 14.57 0.94 10.66
CA ASP A 267 13.21 1.36 10.94
C ASP A 267 12.91 2.74 10.35
N THR A 268 11.84 2.83 9.57
CA THR A 268 11.25 4.12 9.20
C THR A 268 10.26 4.62 10.25
N GLU A 269 9.81 3.75 11.17
CA GLU A 269 8.75 4.06 12.15
C GLU A 269 9.04 3.35 13.49
N ILE A 270 8.99 4.10 14.59
CA ILE A 270 9.20 3.58 15.95
C ILE A 270 7.93 3.82 16.76
N ILE A 271 7.37 2.76 17.35
CA ILE A 271 6.17 2.85 18.20
C ILE A 271 6.51 2.50 19.64
N ARG A 272 5.98 3.30 20.57
CA ARG A 272 6.06 3.05 22.00
C ARG A 272 4.72 3.26 22.68
N VAL A 273 4.40 2.39 23.63
CA VAL A 273 3.28 2.57 24.55
C VAL A 273 3.84 2.63 25.96
N ASN A 274 3.55 3.73 26.67
CA ASN A 274 4.09 3.99 28.02
C ASN A 274 5.62 3.84 28.09
N GLY A 275 6.33 4.25 27.03
CA GLY A 275 7.80 4.18 26.95
C GLY A 275 8.38 2.82 26.56
N GLN A 276 7.56 1.77 26.45
CA GLN A 276 7.99 0.44 26.02
C GLN A 276 7.82 0.26 24.50
N PRO A 277 8.78 -0.35 23.78
CA PRO A 277 8.62 -0.75 22.38
C PRO A 277 7.34 -1.56 22.20
N SER A 278 6.57 -1.29 21.15
CA SER A 278 5.27 -1.93 20.96
C SER A 278 4.93 -2.05 19.48
N LEU A 279 4.11 -3.06 19.16
CA LEU A 279 3.49 -3.20 17.84
C LEU A 279 2.04 -2.76 17.93
N VAL A 280 1.51 -2.08 16.92
CA VAL A 280 0.10 -1.68 16.88
C VAL A 280 -0.59 -2.39 15.72
N LEU A 281 -1.76 -2.97 15.99
CA LEU A 281 -2.68 -3.43 14.97
C LEU A 281 -3.77 -2.38 14.80
N GLU A 282 -3.79 -1.75 13.63
CA GLU A 282 -4.86 -0.87 13.20
C GLU A 282 -5.93 -1.67 12.46
N ILE A 283 -7.16 -1.62 12.94
CA ILE A 283 -8.30 -2.36 12.38
C ILE A 283 -9.22 -1.37 11.69
N SER A 284 -9.46 -1.58 10.40
CA SER A 284 -10.42 -0.83 9.59
C SER A 284 -11.65 -1.68 9.30
N LYS A 285 -12.82 -1.05 9.34
CA LYS A 285 -14.13 -1.67 9.11
C LYS A 285 -14.71 -1.27 7.77
#